data_AF-Q2V366-F1
#
_entry.id   AF-Q2V366-F1
#
_cell.length_a   1.000
_cell.length_b   1.000
_cell.length_c   1.000
_cell.angle_alpha   90.00
_cell.angle_beta   90.00
_cell.angle_gamma   90.00
#
_symmetry.space_group_name_H-M   'P 1'
#
loop_
_entity.id
_entity.type
_entity.pdbx_description
1 polymer ?
#
loop_
_entity_poly.entity_id
_entity_poly.type
_entity_poly.pdbx_seq_one_letter_code
_entity_poly.pdbx_strand_id
1 'polypeptide(L)'
;MGITKSLMIFFHIVLLAVSLSNNIILTSGAETTKFSYDHCFHLCVEGEYGSRECFVDCTQKGFWHGVCANKTTAKDPIHCCCYN
;
A
#
# COMPACT_ATOMS: atom_id res chain seq x y z
N MET A 1 -51.24 4.83 -16.99
CA MET A 1 -50.25 4.12 -16.14
C MET A 1 -48.81 4.38 -16.64
N GLY A 2 -48.42 5.64 -16.87
CA GLY A 2 -47.09 5.98 -17.40
C GLY A 2 -46.11 6.49 -16.34
N ILE A 3 -46.63 7.18 -15.31
CA ILE A 3 -45.82 7.87 -14.30
C ILE A 3 -45.08 6.86 -13.40
N THR A 4 -45.74 5.77 -13.00
CA THR A 4 -45.14 4.72 -12.16
C THR A 4 -43.98 4.00 -12.87
N LYS A 5 -44.10 3.78 -14.19
CA LYS A 5 -43.01 3.18 -15.00
C LYS A 5 -41.77 4.08 -15.03
N SER A 6 -41.96 5.38 -15.22
CA SER A 6 -40.83 6.34 -15.26
C SER A 6 -40.09 6.43 -13.92
N LEU A 7 -40.84 6.43 -12.81
CA LEU A 7 -40.25 6.46 -11.45
C LEU A 7 -39.42 5.22 -11.15
N MET A 8 -39.89 4.02 -11.53
CA MET A 8 -39.12 2.79 -11.32
C MET A 8 -37.80 2.80 -12.08
N ILE A 9 -37.80 3.23 -13.35
CA ILE A 9 -36.57 3.32 -14.16
C ILE A 9 -35.56 4.26 -13.49
N PHE A 10 -36.02 5.43 -13.03
CA PHE A 10 -35.15 6.40 -12.38
C PHE A 10 -34.52 5.84 -11.10
N PHE A 11 -35.30 5.12 -10.28
CA PHE A 11 -34.80 4.49 -9.05
C PHE A 11 -33.73 3.42 -9.34
N HIS A 12 -33.90 2.64 -10.40
CA HIS A 12 -32.91 1.61 -10.78
C HIS A 12 -31.60 2.24 -11.27
N ILE A 13 -31.67 3.34 -12.04
CA ILE A 13 -30.46 4.06 -12.51
C ILE A 13 -29.67 4.62 -11.32
N VAL A 14 -30.36 5.21 -10.33
CA VAL A 14 -29.72 5.73 -9.12
C VAL A 14 -29.06 4.62 -8.30
N LEU A 15 -29.75 3.48 -8.10
CA LEU A 15 -29.17 2.33 -7.39
C LEU A 15 -27.94 1.74 -8.10
N LEU A 16 -27.98 1.66 -9.44
CA LEU A 16 -26.86 1.20 -10.24
C LEU A 16 -25.66 2.14 -10.13
N ALA A 17 -25.90 3.46 -10.17
CA ALA A 17 -24.84 4.47 -10.02
C ALA A 17 -24.18 4.40 -8.63
N VAL A 18 -24.97 4.28 -7.55
CA VAL A 18 -24.44 4.13 -6.18
C VAL A 18 -23.67 2.82 -6.02
N SER A 19 -24.17 1.73 -6.59
CA SER A 19 -23.49 0.43 -6.56
C SER A 19 -22.17 0.45 -7.33
N LEU A 20 -22.10 1.11 -8.49
CA LEU A 20 -20.86 1.28 -9.25
C LEU A 20 -19.85 2.13 -8.46
N SER A 21 -20.28 3.23 -7.85
CA SER A 21 -19.39 4.09 -7.05
C SER A 21 -18.79 3.36 -5.84
N ASN A 22 -19.57 2.50 -5.17
CA ASN A 22 -19.06 1.68 -4.07
C ASN A 22 -18.05 0.62 -4.55
N ASN A 23 -18.27 0.03 -5.73
CA ASN A 23 -17.29 -0.89 -6.32
C ASN A 23 -16.02 -0.18 -6.79
N ILE A 24 -16.11 1.08 -7.25
CA ILE A 24 -14.94 1.89 -7.63
C ILE A 24 -14.05 2.20 -6.41
N ILE A 25 -14.66 2.39 -5.23
CA ILE A 25 -13.92 2.61 -3.96
C ILE A 25 -13.33 1.30 -3.41
N LEU A 26 -13.96 0.15 -3.67
CA LEU A 26 -13.46 -1.17 -3.27
C LEU A 26 -12.49 -1.81 -4.28
N THR A 27 -12.39 -1.26 -5.50
CA THR A 27 -11.44 -1.70 -6.54
C THR A 27 -10.29 -0.74 -6.78
N SER A 28 -10.19 0.39 -6.05
CA SER A 28 -8.88 1.01 -5.87
C SER A 28 -8.10 0.06 -4.99
N GLY A 29 -7.38 -0.86 -5.63
CA GLY A 29 -6.51 -1.79 -4.97
C GLY A 29 -5.74 -1.02 -3.91
N ALA A 30 -6.01 -1.35 -2.64
CA ALA A 30 -4.88 -1.65 -1.80
C ALA A 30 -4.14 -2.75 -2.56
N GLU A 31 -3.30 -2.35 -3.52
CA GLU A 31 -1.99 -2.94 -3.63
C GLU A 31 -1.53 -2.93 -2.19
N THR A 32 -1.70 -4.05 -1.50
CA THR A 32 -0.87 -4.34 -0.34
C THR A 32 0.50 -4.11 -0.92
N THR A 33 1.08 -2.94 -0.63
CA THR A 33 2.36 -2.50 -1.17
C THR A 33 3.31 -3.57 -0.69
N LYS A 34 3.46 -4.60 -1.52
CA LYS A 34 4.23 -5.78 -1.21
C LYS A 34 5.59 -5.19 -0.99
N PHE A 35 6.05 -5.22 0.26
CA PHE A 35 7.22 -4.52 0.73
C PHE A 35 8.28 -4.55 -0.36
N SER A 36 8.48 -3.43 -1.05
CA SER A 36 9.33 -3.46 -2.23
C SER A 36 10.76 -3.51 -1.73
N TYR A 37 11.40 -4.64 -2.00
CA TYR A 37 12.82 -4.81 -1.73
C TYR A 37 13.71 -4.07 -2.74
N ASP A 38 13.11 -3.25 -3.63
CA ASP A 38 13.81 -2.39 -4.58
C ASP A 38 14.56 -1.26 -3.87
N HIS A 39 14.11 -0.88 -2.67
CA HIS A 39 14.72 0.17 -1.86
C HIS A 39 15.52 -0.38 -0.68
N CYS A 40 16.09 -1.58 -0.84
CA CYS A 40 17.03 -2.15 0.10
C CYS A 40 18.48 -1.95 -0.34
N PHE A 41 19.33 -1.34 0.50
CA PHE A 41 20.65 -0.90 0.04
C PHE A 41 21.81 -1.15 1.00
N HIS A 42 21.59 -1.17 2.31
CA HIS A 42 22.68 -1.30 3.30
C HIS A 42 22.50 -2.56 4.14
N LEU A 43 23.58 -3.27 4.46
CA LEU A 43 23.54 -4.40 5.39
C LEU A 43 23.30 -3.87 6.80
N CYS A 44 22.34 -4.44 7.51
CA CYS A 44 22.21 -4.18 8.93
C CYS A 44 23.23 -5.02 9.70
N VAL A 45 24.04 -4.36 10.51
CA VAL A 45 25.12 -4.96 11.30
C VAL A 45 24.81 -4.71 12.77
N GLU A 46 24.67 -5.79 13.53
CA GLU A 46 24.36 -5.72 14.96
C GLU A 46 25.43 -4.89 15.69
N GLY A 47 25.00 -3.83 16.39
CA GLY A 47 25.88 -2.92 17.13
C GLY A 47 26.48 -1.77 16.32
N GLU A 48 26.38 -1.77 14.98
CA GLU A 48 26.95 -0.71 14.13
C GLU A 48 25.88 0.02 13.29
N TYR A 49 24.99 -0.72 12.63
CA TYR A 49 23.96 -0.16 11.75
C TYR A 49 22.66 -0.97 11.89
N GLY A 50 21.68 -0.40 12.60
CA GLY A 50 20.42 -1.05 12.89
C GLY A 50 19.21 -0.31 12.30
N SER A 51 18.03 -0.63 12.84
CA SER A 51 16.76 -0.08 12.37
C SER A 51 16.67 1.45 12.55
N ARG A 52 17.37 2.02 13.54
CA ARG A 52 17.36 3.47 13.78
C ARG A 52 18.13 4.21 12.70
N GLU A 53 19.34 3.76 12.40
CA GLU A 53 20.20 4.31 11.34
C GLU A 53 19.49 4.15 10.00
N CYS A 54 18.90 2.98 9.76
CA CYS A 54 18.09 2.72 8.58
C CYS A 54 16.91 3.70 8.44
N PHE A 55 16.15 3.94 9.52
CA PHE A 55 15.05 4.91 9.51
C PHE A 55 15.54 6.33 9.17
N VAL A 56 16.65 6.77 9.77
CA VAL A 56 17.23 8.10 9.51
C VAL A 56 17.66 8.22 8.05
N ASP A 57 18.36 7.23 7.51
CA ASP A 57 18.81 7.26 6.12
C ASP A 57 17.64 7.23 5.13
N CYS A 58 16.60 6.44 5.41
CA CYS A 58 15.41 6.38 4.57
C CYS A 58 14.64 7.72 4.59
N THR A 59 14.48 8.32 5.76
CA THR A 59 13.80 9.63 5.87
C THR A 59 14.61 10.75 5.22
N GLN A 60 15.95 10.72 5.31
CA GLN A 60 16.82 11.65 4.57
C GLN A 60 16.71 11.50 3.04
N LYS A 61 16.44 10.28 2.56
CA LYS A 61 16.18 10.01 1.13
C LYS A 61 14.74 10.32 0.71
N GLY A 62 13.88 10.77 1.62
CA GLY A 62 12.50 11.17 1.33
C GLY A 62 11.48 10.03 1.44
N PHE A 63 11.84 8.88 2.02
CA PHE A 63 10.88 7.81 2.33
C PHE A 63 10.20 8.08 3.68
N TRP A 64 8.97 7.58 3.85
CA TRP A 64 8.24 7.68 5.12
C TRP A 64 8.94 6.93 6.25
N HIS A 65 9.49 5.75 5.94
CA HIS A 65 10.12 4.90 6.94
C HIS A 65 11.23 4.00 6.37
N GLY A 66 12.01 3.39 7.25
CA GLY A 66 13.02 2.40 6.94
C GLY A 66 13.14 1.34 8.03
N VAL A 67 13.36 0.08 7.65
CA VAL A 67 13.56 -1.00 8.61
C VAL A 67 14.60 -2.01 8.11
N CYS A 68 15.29 -2.65 9.06
CA CYS A 68 16.13 -3.80 8.79
C CYS A 68 15.26 -5.05 8.55
N ALA A 69 15.21 -5.52 7.31
CA ALA A 69 14.42 -6.69 6.91
C ALA A 69 15.21 -7.64 6.00
N ASN A 70 14.86 -8.92 6.03
CA ASN A 70 15.37 -9.93 5.11
C ASN A 70 14.37 -10.13 3.94
N LYS A 71 14.88 -10.55 2.76
CA LYS A 71 14.06 -10.65 1.54
C LYS A 71 13.10 -11.83 1.53
N THR A 72 13.51 -13.00 2.03
CA THR A 72 12.73 -14.23 1.80
C THR A 72 12.88 -15.24 2.92
N THR A 73 14.06 -15.39 3.51
CA THR A 73 14.35 -16.45 4.47
C THR A 73 15.09 -15.91 5.69
N ALA A 74 14.90 -16.53 6.86
CA ALA A 74 15.65 -16.22 8.09
C ALA A 74 17.18 -16.32 7.95
N LYS A 75 17.69 -16.94 6.88
CA LYS A 75 19.12 -17.05 6.56
C LYS A 75 19.63 -15.91 5.68
N ASP A 76 18.75 -15.14 5.05
CA ASP A 76 19.17 -14.07 4.18
C ASP A 76 19.73 -12.90 5.01
N PRO A 77 20.78 -12.23 4.52
CA PRO A 77 21.30 -11.03 5.16
C PRO A 77 20.21 -9.97 5.32
N ILE A 78 20.13 -9.42 6.53
CA ILE A 78 19.20 -8.35 6.87
C ILE A 78 19.72 -7.06 6.24
N HIS A 79 18.89 -6.43 5.41
CA HIS A 79 19.21 -5.16 4.78
C HIS A 79 18.28 -4.07 5.27
N CYS A 80 18.76 -2.84 5.31
CA CYS A 80 17.94 -1.66 5.44
C CYS A 80 17.13 -1.46 4.18
N CYS A 81 15.82 -1.38 4.34
CA CYS A 81 14.83 -1.29 3.28
C CYS A 81 13.88 -0.12 3.56
N CYS A 82 13.81 0.81 2.62
CA CYS A 82 12.96 1.99 2.71
C CYS A 82 11.59 1.74 2.09
N TYR A 83 10.56 2.37 2.66
CA TYR A 83 9.20 2.32 2.10
C TYR A 83 8.45 3.60 2.42
N ASN A 84 7.42 3.85 1.61
CA ASN A 84 6.49 4.97 1.80
C ASN A 84 5.15 4.48 2.33
#